data_AF-A0A962LMS2-F1
#
_entry.id   AF-A0A962LMS2-F1
#
_cell.length_a   1.000
_cell.length_b   1.000
_cell.length_c   1.000
_cell.angle_alpha   90.00
_cell.angle_beta   90.00
_cell.angle_gamma   90.00
#
_symmetry.space_group_name_H-M   'P 1'
#
loop_
_entity.id
_entity.type
_entity.pdbx_description
1 polymer ?
#
loop_
_entity_poly.entity_id
_entity_poly.type
_entity_poly.pdbx_seq_one_letter_code
_entity_poly.pdbx_strand_id
1 'polypeptide(L)'
;MIIIVYSGTRADTVATDLGKADYSYYFILQKYLPILRELGEVRFVDDPEREVDEIYAEALAAGSAAVFLSFSPPHHTARSLRCPTVCVMAWEFASIPDEDWDIGGASLNWVSALRDIGNVITISNYATSVIRRQVGSSVRVVTIPAPVDEQSVPGDGLRRNRADPACPPRDSQYARPPLKLAATVIDSRECDIDSERVTLRGFTPDGLRSQDTLWDGREVSWAFVSNGEAAQEYYYLVGFYAEEDWGAWSRTVNPGIMLPWQVHGDFEIELELVGYGENQGRTITVRIGDCTRTLVLSESRSMHTLQYSLKQSANSIEFSGLTAVPRPGARDHRTLGLGLGKLAIRPVAGGDTSRAGVAQQTEAPAEGGCSLQLDGAVYTSVFNPMDGRKNWKDIVTAFCWAFRQDPGKTLLLKMSHHNKSVFMGDLLLLFSKLHPFSCRVVAIHGYLSARELHDLVESTDFYVNASSAEGQCLPLLEFMVEGVPAIAPDHTAMETYINPANSFIVSSGLEPKDWLIDPRSAYRTTTQRISWDSLRRGFVESAKVLESDPGRYREMCLAAGKIVREHYASGKIAKDLAVFLDEVVSAHKR
;
A
#
# COMPACT_ATOMS: atom_id res chain seq x y z
N MET A 1 33.91 0.06 -16.49
CA MET A 1 32.95 -1.03 -16.77
C MET A 1 31.63 -0.39 -17.19
N ILE A 2 30.94 -0.96 -18.18
CA ILE A 2 29.58 -0.55 -18.56
C ILE A 2 28.59 -1.42 -17.77
N ILE A 3 27.60 -0.81 -17.16
CA ILE A 3 26.57 -1.48 -16.37
C ILE A 3 25.23 -1.23 -17.04
N ILE A 4 24.67 -2.27 -17.64
CA ILE A 4 23.38 -2.19 -18.33
C ILE A 4 22.29 -2.54 -17.32
N VAL A 5 21.24 -1.73 -17.22
CA VAL A 5 20.16 -1.92 -16.24
C VAL A 5 18.78 -1.90 -16.90
N TYR A 6 17.88 -2.73 -16.37
CA TYR A 6 16.48 -2.81 -16.79
C TYR A 6 15.55 -2.95 -15.58
N SER A 7 14.40 -2.27 -15.63
CA SER A 7 13.24 -2.54 -14.79
C SER A 7 11.97 -2.28 -15.62
N GLY A 8 10.95 -3.14 -15.48
CA GLY A 8 9.71 -3.00 -16.27
C GLY A 8 8.96 -1.70 -16.01
N THR A 9 8.96 -1.21 -14.76
CA THR A 9 8.42 0.12 -14.40
C THR A 9 9.50 1.20 -14.52
N ARG A 10 9.11 2.40 -14.95
CA ARG A 10 10.01 3.54 -15.22
C ARG A 10 9.58 4.81 -14.49
N ALA A 11 10.41 5.84 -14.53
CA ALA A 11 10.13 7.12 -13.88
C ALA A 11 8.86 7.81 -14.42
N ASP A 12 8.55 7.65 -15.71
CA ASP A 12 7.36 8.18 -16.37
C ASP A 12 6.11 7.33 -16.12
N THR A 13 6.26 6.03 -15.82
CA THR A 13 5.15 5.12 -15.56
C THR A 13 4.92 4.82 -14.07
N VAL A 14 5.85 5.13 -13.17
CA VAL A 14 5.76 4.76 -11.75
C VAL A 14 4.51 5.31 -11.08
N ALA A 15 4.03 6.49 -11.47
CA ALA A 15 2.82 7.07 -10.90
C ALA A 15 1.57 6.23 -11.23
N THR A 16 1.49 5.66 -12.42
CA THR A 16 0.38 4.82 -12.88
C THR A 16 0.57 3.35 -12.54
N ASP A 17 1.81 2.90 -12.41
CA ASP A 17 2.17 1.51 -12.05
C ASP A 17 2.28 1.29 -10.53
N LEU A 18 2.22 2.36 -9.72
CA LEU A 18 2.28 2.25 -8.27
C LEU A 18 1.18 1.31 -7.76
N GLY A 19 1.61 0.15 -7.26
CA GLY A 19 0.76 -0.88 -6.69
C GLY A 19 0.45 -2.09 -7.59
N LYS A 20 0.95 -2.13 -8.84
CA LYS A 20 0.81 -3.29 -9.75
C LYS A 20 1.76 -4.45 -9.38
N ALA A 21 1.85 -5.50 -10.19
CA ALA A 21 2.96 -6.45 -10.07
C ALA A 21 4.29 -5.79 -10.46
N ASP A 22 5.41 -6.27 -9.92
CA ASP A 22 6.79 -5.88 -10.29
C ASP A 22 7.23 -4.41 -10.12
N TYR A 23 6.34 -3.45 -9.84
CA TYR A 23 6.73 -2.03 -9.69
C TYR A 23 7.81 -1.78 -8.62
N SER A 24 7.87 -2.66 -7.60
CA SER A 24 8.87 -2.56 -6.53
C SER A 24 10.31 -2.66 -7.03
N TYR A 25 10.54 -3.31 -8.18
CA TYR A 25 11.87 -3.40 -8.80
C TYR A 25 12.41 -2.04 -9.24
N TYR A 26 11.54 -1.13 -9.67
CA TYR A 26 11.96 0.24 -9.97
C TYR A 26 12.52 0.93 -8.73
N PHE A 27 11.85 0.82 -7.58
CA PHE A 27 12.33 1.41 -6.32
C PHE A 27 13.63 0.77 -5.84
N ILE A 28 13.80 -0.55 -6.01
CA ILE A 28 15.07 -1.24 -5.72
C ILE A 28 16.17 -0.70 -6.64
N LEU A 29 15.95 -0.62 -7.95
CA LEU A 29 16.90 -0.05 -8.90
C LEU A 29 17.31 1.37 -8.49
N GLN A 30 16.35 2.23 -8.12
CA GLN A 30 16.64 3.60 -7.65
C GLN A 30 17.60 3.63 -6.46
N LYS A 31 17.48 2.68 -5.52
CA LYS A 31 18.43 2.56 -4.39
C LYS A 31 19.82 2.12 -4.85
N TYR A 32 19.91 1.26 -5.86
CA TYR A 32 21.19 0.81 -6.41
C TYR A 32 21.91 1.86 -7.28
N LEU A 33 21.17 2.74 -7.96
CA LEU A 33 21.75 3.65 -8.96
C LEU A 33 22.93 4.50 -8.48
N PRO A 34 22.93 5.11 -7.28
CA PRO A 34 24.10 5.85 -6.78
C PRO A 34 25.36 4.98 -6.76
N ILE A 35 25.25 3.77 -6.20
CA ILE A 35 26.35 2.80 -6.13
C ILE A 35 26.77 2.34 -7.53
N LEU A 36 25.82 2.00 -8.40
CA LEU A 36 26.14 1.54 -9.76
C LEU A 36 26.91 2.60 -10.55
N ARG A 37 26.57 3.89 -10.39
CA ARG A 37 27.27 5.01 -11.04
C ARG A 37 28.68 5.24 -10.49
N GLU A 38 28.95 4.87 -9.24
CA GLU A 38 30.30 4.88 -8.68
C GLU A 38 31.15 3.73 -9.24
N LEU A 39 30.54 2.57 -9.50
CA LEU A 39 31.23 1.38 -10.02
C LEU A 39 31.46 1.40 -11.54
N GLY A 40 30.65 2.15 -12.30
CA GLY A 40 30.77 2.21 -13.76
C GLY A 40 29.78 3.13 -14.45
N GLU A 41 29.85 3.16 -15.78
CA GLU A 41 28.88 3.90 -16.61
C GLU A 41 27.56 3.11 -16.67
N VAL A 42 26.47 3.70 -16.21
CA VAL A 42 25.14 3.06 -16.20
C VAL A 42 24.37 3.39 -17.48
N ARG A 43 23.92 2.36 -18.21
CA ARG A 43 23.06 2.48 -19.40
C ARG A 43 21.72 1.79 -19.16
N PHE A 44 20.62 2.51 -19.39
CA PHE A 44 19.26 1.95 -19.31
C PHE A 44 18.88 1.36 -20.66
N VAL A 45 18.12 0.27 -20.65
CA VAL A 45 17.49 -0.33 -21.84
C VAL A 45 15.99 -0.48 -21.60
N ASP A 46 15.20 -0.42 -22.67
CA ASP A 46 13.75 -0.63 -22.62
C ASP A 46 13.37 -2.04 -23.11
N ASP A 47 14.11 -2.57 -24.09
CA ASP A 47 13.97 -3.91 -24.66
C ASP A 47 15.29 -4.68 -24.51
N PRO A 48 15.47 -5.40 -23.39
CA PRO A 48 16.72 -6.10 -23.12
C PRO A 48 17.08 -7.17 -24.16
N GLU A 49 16.10 -7.78 -24.83
CA GLU A 49 16.34 -8.82 -25.83
C GLU A 49 17.00 -8.26 -27.10
N ARG A 50 16.78 -6.97 -27.39
CA ARG A 50 17.32 -6.30 -28.58
C ARG A 50 18.56 -5.47 -28.26
N GLU A 51 18.55 -4.73 -27.14
CA GLU A 51 19.53 -3.67 -26.90
C GLU A 51 20.78 -4.15 -26.14
N VAL A 52 20.66 -5.14 -25.25
CA VAL A 52 21.76 -5.50 -24.34
C VAL A 52 22.99 -5.99 -25.08
N ASP A 53 22.80 -6.86 -26.08
CA ASP A 53 23.88 -7.48 -26.83
C ASP A 53 24.55 -6.52 -27.84
N GLU A 54 23.81 -5.49 -28.28
CA GLU A 54 24.37 -4.38 -29.08
C GLU A 54 25.31 -3.54 -28.22
N ILE A 55 24.84 -3.09 -27.04
CA ILE A 55 25.65 -2.33 -26.08
C ILE A 55 26.86 -3.16 -25.61
N TYR A 56 26.68 -4.46 -25.40
CA TYR A 56 27.78 -5.36 -25.03
C TYR A 56 28.85 -5.43 -26.11
N ALA A 57 28.46 -5.54 -27.38
CA ALA A 57 29.40 -5.56 -28.50
C ALA A 57 30.16 -4.22 -28.62
N GLU A 58 29.49 -3.08 -28.44
CA GLU A 58 30.13 -1.76 -28.39
C GLU A 58 31.16 -1.64 -27.26
N ALA A 59 30.79 -2.08 -26.05
CA ALA A 59 31.67 -2.05 -24.90
C ALA A 59 32.94 -2.89 -25.13
N LEU A 60 32.79 -4.10 -25.67
CA LEU A 60 33.91 -4.96 -26.03
C LEU A 60 34.81 -4.34 -27.11
N ALA A 61 34.22 -3.73 -28.14
CA ALA A 61 34.98 -3.03 -29.18
C ALA A 61 35.77 -1.84 -28.63
N ALA A 62 35.26 -1.18 -27.59
CA ALA A 62 35.93 -0.11 -26.86
C ALA A 62 36.91 -0.61 -25.77
N GLY A 63 37.13 -1.93 -25.63
CA GLY A 63 38.03 -2.52 -24.63
C GLY A 63 37.49 -2.46 -23.19
N SER A 64 36.20 -2.18 -23.00
CA SER A 64 35.53 -2.13 -21.70
C SER A 64 34.76 -3.42 -21.42
N ALA A 65 34.78 -3.87 -20.17
CA ALA A 65 33.85 -4.91 -19.72
C ALA A 65 32.43 -4.35 -19.60
N ALA A 66 31.41 -5.18 -19.87
CA ALA A 66 30.02 -4.88 -19.55
C ALA A 66 29.34 -6.04 -18.81
N VAL A 67 28.29 -5.70 -18.06
CA VAL A 67 27.41 -6.62 -17.35
C VAL A 67 25.98 -6.11 -17.40
N PHE A 68 25.02 -7.01 -17.51
CA PHE A 68 23.58 -6.70 -17.50
C PHE A 68 22.97 -7.08 -16.15
N LEU A 69 22.35 -6.12 -15.46
CA LEU A 69 21.55 -6.33 -14.25
C LEU A 69 20.06 -6.14 -14.58
N SER A 70 19.31 -7.23 -14.51
CA SER A 70 17.87 -7.21 -14.67
C SER A 70 17.19 -7.10 -13.30
N PHE A 71 16.52 -5.97 -13.04
CA PHE A 71 15.67 -5.79 -11.86
C PHE A 71 14.25 -6.24 -12.25
N SER A 72 14.04 -7.56 -12.25
CA SER A 72 12.81 -8.21 -12.66
C SER A 72 12.71 -9.60 -12.04
N PRO A 73 11.51 -10.22 -11.97
CA PRO A 73 11.42 -11.61 -11.60
C PRO A 73 12.07 -12.52 -12.66
N PRO A 74 12.52 -13.75 -12.29
CA PRO A 74 13.30 -14.63 -13.17
C PRO A 74 12.68 -14.92 -14.54
N HIS A 75 11.35 -15.05 -14.61
CA HIS A 75 10.63 -15.33 -15.85
C HIS A 75 10.54 -14.13 -16.81
N HIS A 76 10.79 -12.91 -16.32
CA HIS A 76 10.88 -11.68 -17.12
C HIS A 76 12.33 -11.25 -17.41
N THR A 77 13.32 -11.88 -16.80
CA THR A 77 14.73 -11.61 -17.11
C THR A 77 15.06 -12.18 -18.49
N ALA A 78 15.55 -11.33 -19.40
CA ALA A 78 16.01 -11.78 -20.71
C ALA A 78 17.12 -12.83 -20.60
N ARG A 79 17.02 -13.87 -21.43
CA ARG A 79 17.88 -15.08 -21.40
C ARG A 79 18.68 -15.20 -22.69
N SER A 80 19.69 -16.06 -22.68
CA SER A 80 20.51 -16.40 -23.86
C SER A 80 21.25 -15.22 -24.49
N LEU A 81 21.52 -14.17 -23.71
CA LEU A 81 22.32 -13.02 -24.13
C LEU A 81 23.81 -13.39 -24.14
N ARG A 82 24.59 -12.77 -25.03
CA ARG A 82 26.06 -12.86 -24.99
C ARG A 82 26.60 -12.07 -23.81
N CYS A 83 25.95 -10.99 -23.40
CA CYS A 83 26.33 -10.22 -22.22
C CYS A 83 26.16 -11.04 -20.93
N PRO A 84 27.13 -11.05 -19.99
CA PRO A 84 26.94 -11.70 -18.70
C PRO A 84 25.77 -11.05 -17.96
N THR A 85 24.79 -11.89 -17.63
CA THR A 85 23.50 -11.46 -17.07
C THR A 85 23.40 -11.81 -15.60
N VAL A 86 22.87 -10.87 -14.81
CA VAL A 86 22.58 -11.00 -13.39
C VAL A 86 21.10 -10.67 -13.15
N CYS A 87 20.35 -11.60 -12.59
CA CYS A 87 18.98 -11.34 -12.12
C CYS A 87 19.03 -10.76 -10.70
N VAL A 88 18.46 -9.57 -10.51
CA VAL A 88 18.28 -8.93 -9.21
C VAL A 88 16.83 -9.10 -8.80
N MET A 89 16.57 -9.99 -7.84
CA MET A 89 15.22 -10.41 -7.47
C MET A 89 14.90 -10.26 -5.97
N ALA A 90 13.62 -10.07 -5.67
CA ALA A 90 13.06 -10.18 -4.33
C ALA A 90 12.27 -11.48 -4.17
N TRP A 91 12.30 -12.07 -2.98
CA TRP A 91 11.46 -13.21 -2.63
C TRP A 91 11.18 -13.27 -1.13
N GLU A 92 9.99 -13.70 -0.75
CA GLU A 92 9.51 -13.64 0.62
C GLU A 92 8.76 -14.89 1.09
N PHE A 93 8.57 -15.89 0.22
CA PHE A 93 7.90 -17.15 0.55
C PHE A 93 8.88 -18.31 0.77
N ALA A 94 8.42 -19.42 1.33
CA ALA A 94 9.29 -20.54 1.69
C ALA A 94 9.84 -21.36 0.50
N SER A 95 9.24 -21.22 -0.69
CA SER A 95 9.67 -21.86 -1.94
C SER A 95 9.38 -20.96 -3.14
N ILE A 96 10.22 -20.97 -4.17
CA ILE A 96 9.98 -20.35 -5.48
C ILE A 96 9.26 -21.30 -6.44
N PRO A 97 8.56 -20.79 -7.46
CA PRO A 97 7.93 -21.60 -8.51
C PRO A 97 8.92 -22.55 -9.18
N ASP A 98 8.60 -23.85 -9.22
CA ASP A 98 9.46 -24.90 -9.75
C ASP A 98 8.77 -25.86 -10.73
N GLU A 99 7.55 -25.56 -11.14
CA GLU A 99 6.78 -26.28 -12.15
C GLU A 99 6.18 -25.30 -13.16
N ASP A 100 5.92 -25.79 -14.37
CA ASP A 100 5.08 -25.11 -15.34
C ASP A 100 3.67 -25.69 -15.28
N TRP A 101 2.67 -24.84 -15.41
CA TRP A 101 1.26 -25.25 -15.33
C TRP A 101 0.44 -24.90 -16.57
N ASP A 102 0.96 -24.07 -17.46
CA ASP A 102 0.27 -23.70 -18.71
C ASP A 102 0.93 -24.38 -19.92
N ILE A 103 0.12 -25.04 -20.74
CA ILE A 103 0.61 -25.77 -21.93
C ILE A 103 0.59 -24.80 -23.11
N GLY A 104 1.72 -24.16 -23.39
CA GLY A 104 1.90 -23.26 -24.55
C GLY A 104 2.21 -21.79 -24.20
N GLY A 105 2.23 -21.43 -22.91
CA GLY A 105 2.68 -20.12 -22.43
C GLY A 105 4.19 -20.03 -22.22
N ALA A 106 4.68 -18.83 -21.86
CA ALA A 106 6.05 -18.66 -21.37
C ALA A 106 6.24 -19.44 -20.06
N SER A 107 7.38 -20.11 -19.91
CA SER A 107 7.67 -20.89 -18.70
C SER A 107 7.66 -19.98 -17.46
N LEU A 108 6.90 -20.41 -16.45
CA LEU A 108 6.78 -19.77 -15.13
C LEU A 108 7.58 -20.53 -14.07
N ASN A 109 8.34 -21.55 -14.48
CA ASN A 109 9.30 -22.26 -13.65
C ASN A 109 10.53 -21.39 -13.35
N TRP A 110 10.54 -20.74 -12.19
CA TRP A 110 11.64 -19.86 -11.77
C TRP A 110 12.91 -20.64 -11.47
N VAL A 111 12.82 -21.87 -10.98
CA VAL A 111 14.00 -22.73 -10.79
C VAL A 111 14.72 -22.96 -12.11
N SER A 112 13.99 -23.25 -13.19
CA SER A 112 14.58 -23.39 -14.53
C SER A 112 15.17 -22.08 -15.03
N ALA A 113 14.42 -20.98 -14.95
CA ALA A 113 14.89 -19.66 -15.40
C ALA A 113 16.19 -19.25 -14.69
N LEU A 114 16.29 -19.46 -13.38
CA LEU A 114 17.50 -19.13 -12.61
C LEU A 114 18.70 -20.01 -12.98
N ARG A 115 18.48 -21.27 -13.38
CA ARG A 115 19.54 -22.14 -13.88
C ARG A 115 20.08 -21.68 -15.23
N ASP A 116 19.21 -21.17 -16.10
CA ASP A 116 19.62 -20.58 -17.39
C ASP A 116 20.40 -19.27 -17.20
N ILE A 117 19.99 -18.44 -16.23
CA ILE A 117 20.64 -17.15 -15.92
C ILE A 117 21.99 -17.35 -15.22
N GLY A 118 22.08 -18.29 -14.27
CA GLY A 118 23.32 -18.65 -13.58
C GLY A 118 23.81 -17.68 -12.49
N ASN A 119 23.57 -16.36 -12.62
CA ASN A 119 23.96 -15.36 -11.61
C ASN A 119 22.75 -14.62 -11.03
N VAL A 120 22.65 -14.61 -9.70
CA VAL A 120 21.48 -14.05 -9.00
C VAL A 120 21.93 -13.22 -7.81
N ILE A 121 21.43 -11.98 -7.75
CA ILE A 121 21.43 -11.15 -6.56
C ILE A 121 20.03 -11.21 -5.95
N THR A 122 19.97 -11.55 -4.67
CA THR A 122 18.76 -11.39 -3.86
C THR A 122 18.94 -10.25 -2.86
N ILE A 123 17.84 -9.65 -2.44
CA ILE A 123 17.85 -8.52 -1.51
C ILE A 123 17.75 -8.91 -0.02
N SER A 124 17.74 -10.22 0.29
CA SER A 124 17.74 -10.70 1.68
C SER A 124 18.40 -12.08 1.84
N ASN A 125 18.93 -12.32 3.06
CA ASN A 125 19.52 -13.61 3.42
C ASN A 125 18.47 -14.74 3.35
N TYR A 126 17.24 -14.43 3.79
CA TYR A 126 16.11 -15.35 3.71
C TYR A 126 15.88 -15.84 2.27
N ALA A 127 15.75 -14.91 1.31
CA ALA A 127 15.57 -15.24 -0.10
C ALA A 127 16.75 -16.05 -0.66
N THR A 128 17.99 -15.65 -0.37
CA THR A 128 19.18 -16.43 -0.75
C THR A 128 19.10 -17.86 -0.24
N SER A 129 18.69 -18.06 1.02
CA SER A 129 18.59 -19.39 1.60
C SER A 129 17.52 -20.25 0.90
N VAL A 130 16.36 -19.67 0.59
CA VAL A 130 15.25 -20.34 -0.11
C VAL A 130 15.68 -20.76 -1.50
N ILE A 131 16.22 -19.81 -2.28
CA ILE A 131 16.59 -20.04 -3.67
C ILE A 131 17.70 -21.08 -3.77
N ARG A 132 18.77 -20.97 -2.97
CA ARG A 132 19.88 -21.94 -2.98
C ARG A 132 19.42 -23.37 -2.71
N ARG A 133 18.40 -23.58 -1.85
CA ARG A 133 17.84 -24.91 -1.58
C ARG A 133 17.18 -25.54 -2.81
N GLN A 134 16.54 -24.75 -3.69
CA GLN A 134 15.82 -25.26 -4.85
C GLN A 134 16.68 -25.30 -6.14
N VAL A 135 17.53 -24.29 -6.36
CA VAL A 135 18.32 -24.23 -7.61
C VAL A 135 19.59 -25.09 -7.55
N GLY A 136 20.11 -25.35 -6.34
CA GLY A 136 21.35 -26.10 -6.13
C GLY A 136 22.62 -25.24 -6.31
N SER A 137 23.79 -25.88 -6.38
CA SER A 137 25.10 -25.20 -6.42
C SER A 137 25.51 -24.70 -7.82
N SER A 138 24.74 -25.01 -8.87
CA SER A 138 25.04 -24.57 -10.23
C SER A 138 24.74 -23.10 -10.47
N VAL A 139 23.94 -22.47 -9.61
CA VAL A 139 23.57 -21.06 -9.71
C VAL A 139 24.29 -20.28 -8.62
N ARG A 140 24.98 -19.21 -9.01
CA ARG A 140 25.63 -18.29 -8.09
C ARG A 140 24.61 -17.31 -7.54
N VAL A 141 24.09 -17.62 -6.35
CA VAL A 141 23.12 -16.79 -5.62
C VAL A 141 23.83 -16.05 -4.50
N VAL A 142 23.76 -14.72 -4.45
CA VAL A 142 24.30 -13.90 -3.36
C VAL A 142 23.26 -12.97 -2.76
N THR A 143 23.48 -12.55 -1.51
CA THR A 143 22.68 -11.49 -0.88
C THR A 143 23.40 -10.16 -1.04
N ILE A 144 22.80 -9.24 -1.77
CA ILE A 144 23.19 -7.83 -1.80
C ILE A 144 21.86 -7.07 -1.64
N PRO A 145 21.58 -6.49 -0.46
CA PRO A 145 20.32 -5.76 -0.25
C PRO A 145 20.34 -4.40 -0.96
N ALA A 146 19.15 -3.81 -1.17
CA ALA A 146 19.10 -2.41 -1.55
C ALA A 146 19.65 -1.53 -0.42
N PRO A 147 20.51 -0.54 -0.73
CA PRO A 147 21.12 0.28 0.29
C PRO A 147 20.10 1.22 0.96
N VAL A 148 20.35 1.51 2.23
CA VAL A 148 19.58 2.44 3.05
C VAL A 148 20.55 3.28 3.87
N ASP A 149 20.59 4.57 3.56
CA ASP A 149 21.38 5.57 4.28
C ASP A 149 20.45 6.59 4.96
N GLU A 150 21.01 7.34 5.91
CA GLU A 150 20.34 8.48 6.55
C GLU A 150 19.98 9.53 5.49
N GLN A 151 18.80 10.11 5.60
CA GLN A 151 18.33 11.11 4.64
C GLN A 151 19.09 12.42 4.81
N SER A 152 19.79 12.87 3.76
CA SER A 152 20.32 14.23 3.69
C SER A 152 19.33 15.15 2.98
N VAL A 153 18.65 16.05 3.71
CA VAL A 153 17.76 17.05 3.11
C VAL A 153 18.56 18.33 2.78
N PRO A 154 18.63 18.79 1.51
CA PRO A 154 19.32 20.03 1.15
C PRO A 154 18.66 21.26 1.77
N GLY A 155 19.45 22.18 2.32
CA GLY A 155 18.96 23.45 2.89
C GLY A 155 18.78 23.45 4.41
N ASP A 156 18.96 22.30 5.07
CA ASP A 156 18.94 22.20 6.52
C ASP A 156 20.33 22.48 7.13
N GLY A 157 20.86 23.67 6.81
CA GLY A 157 22.12 24.20 7.36
C GLY A 157 22.08 24.45 8.88
N LEU A 158 20.93 24.21 9.50
CA LEU A 158 20.71 24.11 10.94
C LEU A 158 20.50 22.64 11.29
N ARG A 159 21.53 21.81 11.08
CA ARG A 159 21.71 20.64 11.94
C ARG A 159 21.54 21.14 13.37
N ARG A 160 20.42 20.81 14.03
CA ARG A 160 20.48 20.61 15.48
C ARG A 160 21.59 19.60 15.65
N ASN A 161 22.73 20.08 16.15
CA ASN A 161 23.85 19.27 16.56
C ASN A 161 23.32 18.11 17.41
N ARG A 162 23.02 16.97 16.77
CA ARG A 162 23.02 15.65 17.40
C ARG A 162 24.50 15.32 17.62
N ALA A 163 25.14 16.06 18.53
CA ALA A 163 26.35 15.61 19.21
C ALA A 163 26.03 14.42 20.15
N ASP A 164 24.75 14.06 20.26
CA ASP A 164 24.22 12.80 20.76
C ASP A 164 23.05 12.40 19.83
N PRO A 165 23.08 11.24 19.12
CA PRO A 165 21.97 10.76 18.28
C PRO A 165 20.76 10.31 19.10
N ALA A 166 20.87 10.32 20.43
CA ALA A 166 19.81 10.01 21.35
C ALA A 166 18.63 10.99 21.23
N CYS A 167 17.50 10.47 20.74
CA CYS A 167 16.12 10.83 21.06
C CYS A 167 15.92 12.24 21.68
N PRO A 168 15.22 13.18 21.01
CA PRO A 168 14.92 14.46 21.64
C PRO A 168 14.26 14.23 23.00
N PRO A 169 14.67 14.93 24.08
CA PRO A 169 14.00 14.84 25.36
C PRO A 169 12.57 15.32 25.16
N ARG A 170 11.60 14.40 25.27
CA ARG A 170 10.18 14.70 25.19
C ARG A 170 9.67 15.02 26.57
N ASP A 171 10.13 16.13 27.12
CA ASP A 171 9.39 16.78 28.19
C ASP A 171 8.00 17.11 27.65
N SER A 172 6.96 16.89 28.46
CA SER A 172 5.54 17.04 28.14
C SER A 172 5.10 18.45 27.71
N GLN A 173 6.05 19.37 27.47
CA GLN A 173 5.86 20.75 27.07
C GLN A 173 6.28 21.05 25.62
N TYR A 174 6.99 20.14 24.92
CA TYR A 174 7.34 20.34 23.52
C TYR A 174 6.21 19.90 22.59
N ALA A 175 5.38 20.86 22.16
CA ALA A 175 4.43 20.66 21.08
C ALA A 175 5.18 20.36 19.77
N ARG A 176 4.83 19.25 19.10
CA ARG A 176 5.42 18.92 17.79
C ARG A 176 5.01 19.98 16.77
N PRO A 177 5.91 20.38 15.85
CA PRO A 177 5.48 21.18 14.72
C PRO A 177 4.42 20.41 13.93
N PRO A 178 3.43 21.12 13.35
CA PRO A 178 2.40 20.44 12.59
C PRO A 178 3.01 19.84 11.32
N LEU A 179 2.59 18.61 11.02
CA LEU A 179 3.02 17.88 9.82
C LEU A 179 2.29 18.46 8.60
N LYS A 180 3.05 19.11 7.71
CA LYS A 180 2.52 19.74 6.49
C LYS A 180 2.66 18.80 5.30
N LEU A 181 1.55 18.44 4.64
CA LEU A 181 1.54 17.41 3.60
C LEU A 181 0.68 17.82 2.41
N ALA A 182 1.20 17.90 1.19
CA ALA A 182 0.52 17.99 -0.10
C ALA A 182 -0.18 16.67 -0.50
N ALA A 183 -0.92 16.08 0.43
CA ALA A 183 -1.61 14.79 0.29
C ALA A 183 -3.09 14.87 0.68
N THR A 184 -3.92 13.98 0.13
CA THR A 184 -5.27 13.75 0.66
C THR A 184 -5.16 13.11 2.03
N VAL A 185 -5.89 13.65 3.01
CA VAL A 185 -5.91 13.12 4.38
C VAL A 185 -7.33 12.75 4.77
N ILE A 186 -7.48 11.57 5.36
CA ILE A 186 -8.73 11.09 5.97
C ILE A 186 -8.45 10.92 7.45
N ASP A 187 -9.14 11.67 8.31
CA ASP A 187 -8.94 11.65 9.75
C ASP A 187 -10.21 11.18 10.46
N SER A 188 -10.08 10.17 11.32
CA SER A 188 -11.15 9.67 12.19
C SER A 188 -11.85 10.76 13.02
N ARG A 189 -11.15 11.85 13.39
CA ARG A 189 -11.73 12.98 14.14
C ARG A 189 -12.65 13.86 13.31
N GLU A 190 -12.47 13.84 12.00
CA GLU A 190 -13.31 14.54 11.02
C GLU A 190 -14.43 13.64 10.48
N CYS A 191 -14.73 12.54 11.18
CA CYS A 191 -15.80 11.62 10.83
C CYS A 191 -16.90 11.65 11.91
N ASP A 192 -18.16 11.66 11.49
CA ASP A 192 -19.28 11.23 12.33
C ASP A 192 -19.41 9.71 12.19
N ILE A 193 -19.02 8.99 13.25
CA ILE A 193 -18.96 7.53 13.27
C ILE A 193 -20.04 7.02 14.24
N ASP A 194 -20.87 6.09 13.78
CA ASP A 194 -21.72 5.25 14.61
C ASP A 194 -21.51 3.76 14.25
N SER A 195 -22.17 2.85 14.98
CA SER A 195 -21.98 1.40 14.82
C SER A 195 -22.43 0.84 13.47
N GLU A 196 -23.15 1.64 12.67
CA GLU A 196 -23.72 1.23 11.40
C GLU A 196 -23.33 2.14 10.22
N ARG A 197 -22.79 3.32 10.48
CA ARG A 197 -22.52 4.36 9.48
C ARG A 197 -21.28 5.18 9.81
N VAL A 198 -20.63 5.67 8.75
CA VAL A 198 -19.60 6.72 8.84
C VAL A 198 -19.87 7.79 7.80
N THR A 199 -19.94 9.04 8.23
CA THR A 199 -19.99 10.21 7.32
C THR A 199 -18.79 11.11 7.56
N LEU A 200 -18.12 11.53 6.50
CA LEU A 200 -17.04 12.52 6.59
C LEU A 200 -17.67 13.90 6.85
N ARG A 201 -17.23 14.60 7.90
CA ARG A 201 -17.63 15.98 8.16
C ARG A 201 -17.06 16.86 7.05
N GLY A 202 -17.92 17.63 6.40
CA GLY A 202 -17.48 18.69 5.49
C GLY A 202 -16.63 19.71 6.25
N PHE A 203 -15.43 19.99 5.74
CA PHE A 203 -14.49 20.96 6.29
C PHE A 203 -15.17 22.32 6.55
N THR A 204 -14.89 22.93 7.70
CA THR A 204 -15.40 24.26 8.08
C THR A 204 -14.91 25.36 7.13
N PRO A 205 -15.61 26.51 7.02
CA PRO A 205 -15.34 27.57 6.04
C PRO A 205 -13.92 28.18 6.02
N ASP A 206 -13.10 27.92 7.05
CA ASP A 206 -11.78 28.54 7.22
C ASP A 206 -10.58 27.60 6.91
N GLY A 207 -10.80 26.44 6.27
CA GLY A 207 -9.70 25.51 5.97
C GLY A 207 -9.87 24.76 4.65
N LEU A 208 -9.23 25.24 3.59
CA LEU A 208 -9.11 24.55 2.30
C LEU A 208 -8.69 23.09 2.48
N ARG A 209 -9.37 22.16 1.76
CA ARG A 209 -8.71 21.16 0.88
C ARG A 209 -9.63 20.16 0.18
N SER A 210 -9.52 20.12 -1.15
CA SER A 210 -9.70 18.98 -2.08
C SER A 210 -11.04 18.20 -2.09
N GLN A 211 -12.04 18.55 -1.28
CA GLN A 211 -13.41 17.99 -1.37
C GLN A 211 -14.50 19.06 -1.60
N ASP A 212 -14.11 20.31 -1.86
CA ASP A 212 -15.01 21.42 -2.20
C ASP A 212 -15.48 21.40 -3.66
N THR A 213 -15.28 20.29 -4.39
CA THR A 213 -15.89 20.13 -5.70
C THR A 213 -17.35 19.77 -5.50
N LEU A 214 -18.22 20.78 -5.64
CA LEU A 214 -19.62 20.56 -5.95
C LEU A 214 -19.70 19.77 -7.25
N TRP A 215 -20.70 18.90 -7.34
CA TRP A 215 -21.03 18.27 -8.60
C TRP A 215 -21.26 19.32 -9.69
N ASP A 216 -20.65 19.11 -10.87
CA ASP A 216 -20.73 20.04 -11.99
C ASP A 216 -22.08 19.97 -12.75
N GLY A 217 -22.99 19.11 -12.30
CA GLY A 217 -24.29 18.89 -12.92
C GLY A 217 -24.25 18.03 -14.19
N ARG A 218 -23.09 17.48 -14.58
CA ARG A 218 -23.00 16.53 -15.69
C ARG A 218 -23.47 15.16 -15.24
N GLU A 219 -24.16 14.45 -16.14
CA GLU A 219 -24.55 13.07 -15.87
C GLU A 219 -23.32 12.21 -15.54
N VAL A 220 -23.39 11.53 -14.41
CA VAL A 220 -22.39 10.54 -13.99
C VAL A 220 -23.07 9.18 -13.99
N SER A 221 -22.41 8.16 -14.53
CA SER A 221 -22.91 6.79 -14.56
C SER A 221 -21.80 5.82 -14.19
N TRP A 222 -22.08 4.93 -13.24
CA TRP A 222 -21.19 3.90 -12.73
C TRP A 222 -21.85 2.53 -12.83
N ALA A 223 -21.08 1.53 -13.23
CA ALA A 223 -21.49 0.14 -13.29
C ALA A 223 -20.67 -0.67 -12.29
N PHE A 224 -21.32 -1.55 -11.53
CA PHE A 224 -20.71 -2.29 -10.41
C PHE A 224 -20.64 -3.79 -10.73
N VAL A 225 -20.30 -4.12 -11.98
CA VAL A 225 -20.27 -5.49 -12.51
C VAL A 225 -18.89 -5.77 -13.09
N SER A 226 -18.23 -6.84 -12.63
CA SER A 226 -16.90 -7.22 -13.12
C SER A 226 -17.01 -7.93 -14.47
N ASN A 227 -16.40 -7.37 -15.53
CA ASN A 227 -16.41 -7.95 -16.89
C ASN A 227 -15.17 -8.83 -17.20
N GLY A 228 -14.43 -9.32 -16.20
CA GLY A 228 -13.27 -10.20 -16.41
C GLY A 228 -11.99 -9.50 -16.89
N GLU A 229 -12.06 -8.25 -17.36
CA GLU A 229 -10.91 -7.34 -17.38
C GLU A 229 -10.76 -6.73 -15.98
N ALA A 230 -9.51 -6.60 -15.50
CA ALA A 230 -9.17 -6.09 -14.17
C ALA A 230 -10.08 -4.89 -13.82
N ALA A 231 -10.98 -5.07 -12.84
CA ALA A 231 -12.05 -4.13 -12.53
C ALA A 231 -11.52 -2.68 -12.54
N GLN A 232 -11.84 -1.97 -13.62
CA GLN A 232 -11.43 -0.60 -13.82
C GLN A 232 -12.41 0.27 -13.01
N GLU A 233 -11.83 1.02 -12.08
CA GLU A 233 -12.47 2.07 -11.27
C GLU A 233 -13.31 1.59 -10.08
N TYR A 234 -12.66 1.00 -9.08
CA TYR A 234 -13.28 0.68 -7.78
C TYR A 234 -13.94 1.91 -7.15
N TYR A 235 -15.20 1.81 -6.78
CA TYR A 235 -15.99 2.89 -6.23
C TYR A 235 -15.93 2.97 -4.71
N TYR A 236 -16.37 4.12 -4.19
CA TYR A 236 -16.55 4.50 -2.79
C TYR A 236 -17.58 3.66 -2.00
N LEU A 237 -17.65 2.34 -2.25
CA LEU A 237 -18.59 1.44 -1.61
C LEU A 237 -18.19 1.15 -0.16
N VAL A 238 -19.08 1.46 0.77
CA VAL A 238 -18.93 1.18 2.20
C VAL A 238 -19.91 0.07 2.58
N GLY A 239 -19.40 -1.02 3.13
CA GLY A 239 -20.25 -2.14 3.56
C GLY A 239 -20.74 -3.05 2.43
N PHE A 240 -20.07 -3.06 1.27
CA PHE A 240 -20.27 -4.04 0.19
C PHE A 240 -19.13 -5.08 0.16
N TYR A 241 -19.37 -6.23 -0.46
CA TYR A 241 -18.33 -7.14 -0.94
C TYR A 241 -17.65 -6.56 -2.19
N ALA A 242 -16.54 -7.19 -2.62
CA ALA A 242 -15.93 -6.87 -3.90
C ALA A 242 -16.91 -7.12 -5.05
N GLU A 243 -16.74 -6.40 -6.15
CA GLU A 243 -17.57 -6.52 -7.34
C GLU A 243 -17.43 -7.91 -7.97
N GLU A 244 -18.57 -8.48 -8.38
CA GLU A 244 -18.64 -9.76 -9.06
C GLU A 244 -19.28 -9.57 -10.45
N ASP A 245 -19.23 -10.60 -11.30
CA ASP A 245 -19.84 -10.64 -12.64
C ASP A 245 -21.37 -10.43 -12.63
N TRP A 246 -21.96 -10.45 -11.45
CA TRP A 246 -23.38 -10.29 -11.20
C TRP A 246 -23.72 -9.17 -10.21
N GLY A 247 -22.79 -8.26 -9.94
CA GLY A 247 -23.03 -7.02 -9.17
C GLY A 247 -22.22 -6.91 -7.88
N ALA A 248 -22.25 -5.73 -7.24
CA ALA A 248 -21.72 -5.52 -5.90
C ALA A 248 -22.77 -5.83 -4.84
N TRP A 249 -22.49 -6.77 -3.94
CA TRP A 249 -23.46 -7.20 -2.93
C TRP A 249 -23.19 -6.57 -1.57
N SER A 250 -24.26 -6.10 -0.91
CA SER A 250 -24.14 -5.56 0.45
C SER A 250 -23.69 -6.64 1.43
N ARG A 251 -22.69 -6.31 2.23
CA ARG A 251 -22.16 -7.10 3.34
C ARG A 251 -22.79 -6.69 4.68
N THR A 252 -23.26 -5.45 4.79
CA THR A 252 -23.92 -4.92 6.00
C THR A 252 -25.41 -4.64 5.73
N VAL A 253 -26.17 -4.44 6.82
CA VAL A 253 -27.59 -4.05 6.75
C VAL A 253 -27.80 -2.58 6.37
N ASN A 254 -26.75 -1.76 6.52
CA ASN A 254 -26.74 -0.35 6.14
C ASN A 254 -25.52 -0.04 5.26
N PRO A 255 -25.48 -0.53 4.01
CA PRO A 255 -24.39 -0.25 3.09
C PRO A 255 -24.55 1.18 2.52
N GLY A 256 -23.48 1.74 1.97
CA GLY A 256 -23.50 3.07 1.38
C GLY A 256 -22.52 3.26 0.24
N ILE A 257 -22.73 4.31 -0.54
CA ILE A 257 -21.89 4.76 -1.64
C ILE A 257 -21.46 6.17 -1.30
N MET A 258 -20.16 6.44 -1.20
CA MET A 258 -19.70 7.83 -1.10
C MET A 258 -19.52 8.42 -2.49
N LEU A 259 -19.68 9.72 -2.60
CA LEU A 259 -19.47 10.46 -3.82
C LEU A 259 -18.13 11.20 -3.71
N PRO A 260 -17.33 11.27 -4.79
CA PRO A 260 -16.08 12.03 -4.79
C PRO A 260 -16.29 13.55 -4.65
N TRP A 261 -17.52 14.00 -4.83
CA TRP A 261 -17.99 15.37 -4.84
C TRP A 261 -19.28 15.49 -4.03
N GLN A 262 -19.72 16.72 -3.75
CA GLN A 262 -20.97 16.93 -3.04
C GLN A 262 -22.14 17.17 -4.02
N VAL A 263 -23.22 16.41 -3.86
CA VAL A 263 -24.53 16.72 -4.46
C VAL A 263 -25.19 17.85 -3.67
N HIS A 264 -25.92 18.73 -4.37
CA HIS A 264 -26.72 19.77 -3.77
C HIS A 264 -27.95 20.07 -4.64
N GLY A 265 -28.96 20.72 -4.06
CA GLY A 265 -30.15 21.13 -4.80
C GLY A 265 -30.93 19.95 -5.37
N ASP A 266 -31.48 20.13 -6.57
CA ASP A 266 -32.37 19.19 -7.22
C ASP A 266 -31.64 18.29 -8.22
N PHE A 267 -31.72 16.98 -8.00
CA PHE A 267 -31.14 15.99 -8.90
C PHE A 267 -31.93 14.68 -8.82
N GLU A 268 -31.71 13.84 -9.81
CA GLU A 268 -32.29 12.50 -9.90
C GLU A 268 -31.17 11.47 -9.84
N ILE A 269 -31.42 10.35 -9.15
CA ILE A 269 -30.58 9.17 -9.23
C ILE A 269 -31.34 8.00 -9.84
N GLU A 270 -30.64 7.20 -10.61
CA GLU A 270 -31.09 5.95 -11.20
C GLU A 270 -30.24 4.82 -10.62
N LEU A 271 -30.89 3.84 -10.01
CA LEU A 271 -30.26 2.73 -9.29
C LEU A 271 -30.75 1.39 -9.86
N GLU A 272 -29.84 0.55 -10.35
CA GLU A 272 -30.15 -0.84 -10.68
C GLU A 272 -29.91 -1.71 -9.45
N LEU A 273 -30.99 -2.24 -8.88
CA LEU A 273 -30.94 -2.98 -7.61
C LEU A 273 -31.61 -4.36 -7.74
N VAL A 274 -31.18 -5.30 -6.90
CA VAL A 274 -31.83 -6.61 -6.71
C VAL A 274 -31.82 -6.99 -5.23
N GLY A 275 -32.91 -7.58 -4.74
CA GLY A 275 -32.99 -8.13 -3.38
C GLY A 275 -32.54 -9.59 -3.32
N TYR A 276 -31.80 -9.95 -2.28
CA TYR A 276 -31.48 -11.36 -2.00
C TYR A 276 -32.26 -11.91 -0.81
N GLY A 277 -32.72 -13.15 -0.92
CA GLY A 277 -33.38 -13.87 0.16
C GLY A 277 -34.60 -13.12 0.71
N GLU A 278 -34.63 -12.87 2.02
CA GLU A 278 -35.72 -12.14 2.68
C GLU A 278 -35.79 -10.66 2.33
N ASN A 279 -34.82 -10.13 1.57
CA ASN A 279 -34.87 -8.77 1.06
C ASN A 279 -35.69 -8.65 -0.23
N GLN A 280 -36.11 -9.77 -0.83
CA GLN A 280 -37.03 -9.77 -1.97
C GLN A 280 -38.42 -9.31 -1.53
N GLY A 281 -38.97 -8.31 -2.21
CA GLY A 281 -40.23 -7.65 -1.85
C GLY A 281 -40.14 -6.74 -0.63
N ARG A 282 -38.94 -6.53 -0.07
CA ARG A 282 -38.74 -5.67 1.10
C ARG A 282 -38.67 -4.20 0.70
N THR A 283 -39.37 -3.36 1.43
CA THR A 283 -39.20 -1.91 1.34
C THR A 283 -37.92 -1.50 2.04
N ILE A 284 -37.01 -0.89 1.30
CA ILE A 284 -35.79 -0.30 1.83
C ILE A 284 -35.83 1.21 1.72
N THR A 285 -34.95 1.84 2.49
CA THR A 285 -34.78 3.28 2.52
C THR A 285 -33.48 3.66 1.84
N VAL A 286 -33.53 4.70 0.98
CA VAL A 286 -32.36 5.34 0.36
C VAL A 286 -32.28 6.76 0.88
N ARG A 287 -31.17 7.12 1.52
CA ARG A 287 -30.94 8.43 2.15
C ARG A 287 -29.78 9.14 1.48
N ILE A 288 -29.94 10.44 1.23
CA ILE A 288 -28.88 11.34 0.81
C ILE A 288 -29.02 12.63 1.61
N GLY A 289 -28.01 12.97 2.41
CA GLY A 289 -28.07 14.16 3.26
C GLY A 289 -29.28 14.13 4.20
N ASP A 290 -30.08 15.19 4.15
CA ASP A 290 -31.32 15.35 4.93
C ASP A 290 -32.56 14.70 4.29
N CYS A 291 -32.43 14.14 3.08
CA CYS A 291 -33.54 13.58 2.34
C CYS A 291 -33.55 12.05 2.33
N THR A 292 -34.76 11.50 2.43
CA THR A 292 -35.00 10.05 2.45
C THR A 292 -36.06 9.68 1.40
N ARG A 293 -35.84 8.56 0.72
CA ARG A 293 -36.77 7.93 -0.22
C ARG A 293 -36.91 6.44 0.11
N THR A 294 -37.98 5.82 -0.37
CA THR A 294 -38.23 4.39 -0.17
C THR A 294 -38.47 3.71 -1.51
N LEU A 295 -38.00 2.47 -1.64
CA LEU A 295 -38.27 1.62 -2.79
C LEU A 295 -38.45 0.18 -2.34
N VAL A 296 -39.07 -0.66 -3.18
CA VAL A 296 -39.22 -2.09 -2.93
C VAL A 296 -38.20 -2.85 -3.78
N LEU A 297 -37.43 -3.74 -3.15
CA LEU A 297 -36.44 -4.55 -3.85
C LEU A 297 -37.12 -5.72 -4.58
N SER A 298 -36.78 -5.90 -5.85
CA SER A 298 -37.30 -6.98 -6.70
C SER A 298 -36.45 -8.25 -6.62
N GLU A 299 -37.01 -9.37 -7.06
CA GLU A 299 -36.33 -10.68 -7.17
C GLU A 299 -35.30 -10.70 -8.31
N SER A 300 -35.57 -9.94 -9.36
CA SER A 300 -34.70 -9.69 -10.50
C SER A 300 -34.16 -8.26 -10.45
N ARG A 301 -33.08 -7.98 -11.19
CA ARG A 301 -32.58 -6.61 -11.32
C ARG A 301 -33.68 -5.69 -11.87
N SER A 302 -33.93 -4.59 -11.16
CA SER A 302 -34.87 -3.57 -11.57
C SER A 302 -34.26 -2.18 -11.41
N MET A 303 -34.61 -1.31 -12.33
CA MET A 303 -34.18 0.09 -12.30
C MET A 303 -35.13 0.92 -11.44
N HIS A 304 -34.58 1.72 -10.53
CA HIS A 304 -35.31 2.60 -9.64
C HIS A 304 -34.84 4.04 -9.82
N THR A 305 -35.78 4.93 -10.13
CA THR A 305 -35.51 6.36 -10.31
C THR A 305 -36.03 7.13 -9.10
N LEU A 306 -35.16 7.90 -8.45
CA LEU A 306 -35.46 8.66 -7.24
C LEU A 306 -35.02 10.11 -7.38
N GLN A 307 -35.94 11.04 -7.10
CA GLN A 307 -35.67 12.48 -7.14
C GLN A 307 -35.40 13.05 -5.75
N TYR A 308 -34.37 13.88 -5.64
CA TYR A 308 -33.90 14.52 -4.40
C TYR A 308 -33.89 16.04 -4.54
N SER A 309 -34.09 16.72 -3.42
CA SER A 309 -34.01 18.18 -3.28
C SER A 309 -33.34 18.48 -1.94
N LEU A 310 -32.02 18.65 -1.95
CA LEU A 310 -31.22 18.75 -0.72
C LEU A 310 -31.11 20.19 -0.24
N LYS A 311 -31.32 20.41 1.07
CA LYS A 311 -31.08 21.72 1.70
C LYS A 311 -29.61 21.95 2.03
N GLN A 312 -28.90 20.87 2.32
CA GLN A 312 -27.47 20.86 2.62
C GLN A 312 -26.77 19.92 1.67
N SER A 313 -25.59 20.33 1.22
CA SER A 313 -24.77 19.48 0.37
C SER A 313 -24.43 18.17 1.09
N ALA A 314 -24.42 17.07 0.34
CA ALA A 314 -24.09 15.75 0.86
C ALA A 314 -23.22 14.99 -0.12
N ASN A 315 -22.47 14.00 0.34
CA ASN A 315 -21.58 13.18 -0.49
C ASN A 315 -21.74 11.69 -0.19
N SER A 316 -22.89 11.26 0.33
CA SER A 316 -23.13 9.86 0.63
C SER A 316 -24.57 9.46 0.31
N ILE A 317 -24.71 8.31 -0.35
CA ILE A 317 -25.95 7.60 -0.59
C ILE A 317 -25.96 6.40 0.33
N GLU A 318 -26.95 6.31 1.20
CA GLU A 318 -27.04 5.27 2.21
C GLU A 318 -28.30 4.45 2.03
N PHE A 319 -28.16 3.14 2.18
CA PHE A 319 -29.27 2.20 2.17
C PHE A 319 -29.53 1.72 3.59
N SER A 320 -30.80 1.56 3.96
CA SER A 320 -31.17 0.97 5.25
C SER A 320 -32.46 0.16 5.15
N GLY A 321 -32.73 -0.63 6.19
CA GLY A 321 -33.89 -1.53 6.24
C GLY A 321 -33.65 -2.91 5.63
N LEU A 322 -32.39 -3.29 5.38
CA LEU A 322 -32.03 -4.63 4.92
C LEU A 322 -31.94 -5.63 6.09
N THR A 323 -32.04 -6.91 5.77
CA THR A 323 -31.56 -8.00 6.64
C THR A 323 -30.28 -8.60 6.08
N ALA A 324 -29.36 -8.94 6.96
CA ALA A 324 -28.11 -9.64 6.63
C ALA A 324 -28.23 -11.17 6.84
N VAL A 325 -29.44 -11.69 7.12
CA VAL A 325 -29.65 -13.11 7.40
C VAL A 325 -29.70 -13.91 6.10
N PRO A 326 -28.78 -14.88 5.90
CA PRO A 326 -28.87 -15.80 4.77
C PRO A 326 -30.14 -16.63 4.87
N ARG A 327 -30.88 -16.77 3.77
CA ARG A 327 -32.09 -17.60 3.75
C ARG A 327 -31.73 -19.06 4.05
N PRO A 328 -32.49 -19.78 4.89
CA PRO A 328 -32.28 -21.21 5.09
C PRO A 328 -32.29 -21.98 3.75
N GLY A 329 -31.21 -22.71 3.45
CA GLY A 329 -31.04 -23.42 2.17
C GLY A 329 -30.54 -22.58 0.99
N ALA A 330 -30.12 -21.33 1.22
CA ALA A 330 -29.51 -20.49 0.19
C ALA A 330 -28.24 -21.14 -0.39
N ARG A 331 -28.03 -20.99 -1.71
CA ARG A 331 -26.78 -21.44 -2.37
C ARG A 331 -25.56 -20.62 -1.94
N ASP A 332 -25.78 -19.36 -1.58
CA ASP A 332 -24.74 -18.47 -1.05
C ASP A 332 -25.00 -18.25 0.44
N HIS A 333 -23.98 -18.51 1.27
CA HIS A 333 -24.06 -18.41 2.73
C HIS A 333 -23.56 -17.06 3.26
N ARG A 334 -23.12 -16.15 2.39
CA ARG A 334 -22.71 -14.80 2.78
C ARG A 334 -23.91 -13.99 3.25
N THR A 335 -23.63 -12.94 4.01
CA THR A 335 -24.63 -11.96 4.42
C THR A 335 -24.96 -11.05 3.23
N LEU A 336 -25.84 -11.50 2.33
CA LEU A 336 -26.25 -10.76 1.13
C LEU A 336 -27.59 -10.06 1.37
N GLY A 337 -27.59 -8.73 1.27
CA GLY A 337 -28.80 -7.92 1.40
C GLY A 337 -29.37 -7.47 0.05
N LEU A 338 -28.64 -6.53 -0.54
CA LEU A 338 -28.94 -5.80 -1.76
C LEU A 338 -27.80 -6.04 -2.76
N GLY A 339 -28.12 -6.30 -4.02
CA GLY A 339 -27.16 -6.29 -5.13
C GLY A 339 -27.29 -4.99 -5.90
N LEU A 340 -26.18 -4.28 -6.08
CA LEU A 340 -26.07 -3.04 -6.82
C LEU A 340 -25.43 -3.32 -8.20
N GLY A 341 -26.14 -3.00 -9.28
CA GLY A 341 -25.66 -3.17 -10.65
C GLY A 341 -25.16 -1.87 -11.28
N LYS A 342 -25.87 -0.77 -11.06
CA LYS A 342 -25.60 0.54 -11.68
C LYS A 342 -26.08 1.69 -10.79
N LEU A 343 -25.37 2.81 -10.83
CA LEU A 343 -25.79 4.11 -10.32
C LEU A 343 -25.61 5.15 -11.42
N ALA A 344 -26.63 5.96 -11.69
CA ALA A 344 -26.48 7.20 -12.45
C ALA A 344 -27.06 8.39 -11.69
N ILE A 345 -26.43 9.56 -11.83
CA ILE A 345 -26.85 10.82 -11.21
C ILE A 345 -27.04 11.85 -12.32
N ARG A 346 -28.22 12.47 -12.40
CA ARG A 346 -28.62 13.39 -13.47
C ARG A 346 -29.27 14.66 -12.93
N PRO A 347 -29.06 15.82 -13.56
CA PRO A 347 -29.73 17.04 -13.13
C PRO A 347 -31.22 16.94 -13.48
N VAL A 348 -32.08 17.53 -12.64
CA VAL A 348 -33.51 17.63 -12.98
C VAL A 348 -33.69 18.70 -14.06
N ALA A 349 -34.42 18.38 -15.14
CA ALA A 349 -34.71 19.34 -16.20
C ALA A 349 -35.49 20.54 -15.65
N GLY A 350 -34.86 21.73 -15.66
CA GLY A 350 -35.43 22.99 -15.14
C GLY A 350 -34.99 23.37 -13.71
N GLY A 351 -34.08 22.61 -13.09
CA GLY A 351 -33.49 22.97 -11.80
C GLY A 351 -32.50 24.14 -11.89
N ASP A 352 -32.36 24.90 -10.80
CA ASP A 352 -31.51 26.09 -10.73
C ASP A 352 -30.01 25.72 -10.78
N THR A 353 -29.43 25.71 -11.98
CA THR A 353 -27.99 25.46 -12.21
C THR A 353 -27.12 26.71 -11.92
N SER A 354 -27.66 27.78 -11.33
CA SER A 354 -26.98 29.08 -11.20
C SER A 354 -25.76 29.12 -10.27
N ARG A 355 -25.43 28.02 -9.59
CA ARG A 355 -24.19 27.86 -8.80
C ARG A 355 -23.10 27.03 -9.48
N ALA A 356 -23.31 26.57 -10.72
CA ALA A 356 -22.31 25.83 -11.50
C ALA A 356 -21.16 26.77 -11.94
N GLY A 357 -20.27 27.10 -11.02
CA GLY A 357 -19.01 27.78 -11.28
C GLY A 357 -18.06 26.85 -12.04
N VAL A 358 -17.58 27.33 -13.18
CA VAL A 358 -16.67 26.66 -14.12
C VAL A 358 -15.45 26.08 -13.40
N ALA A 359 -15.34 24.74 -13.37
CA ALA A 359 -14.07 24.05 -13.18
C ALA A 359 -13.78 23.27 -14.47
N GLN A 360 -12.88 23.83 -15.30
CA GLN A 360 -12.27 23.08 -16.39
C GLN A 360 -11.54 21.87 -15.81
N GLN A 361 -11.78 20.71 -16.42
CA GLN A 361 -10.98 19.51 -16.24
C GLN A 361 -9.53 19.81 -16.64
N THR A 362 -8.72 20.08 -15.63
CA THR A 362 -7.29 19.81 -15.64
C THR A 362 -7.03 19.05 -14.36
N GLU A 363 -6.77 17.74 -14.45
CA GLU A 363 -6.16 16.99 -13.36
C GLU A 363 -4.71 17.46 -13.18
N ALA A 364 -4.56 18.71 -12.73
CA ALA A 364 -3.35 19.20 -12.12
C ALA A 364 -3.44 18.88 -10.62
N PRO A 365 -2.34 18.43 -9.97
CA PRO A 365 -2.36 18.14 -8.54
C PRO A 365 -2.75 19.42 -7.79
N ALA A 366 -3.81 19.34 -7.00
CA ALA A 366 -4.28 20.47 -6.21
C ALA A 366 -3.18 20.92 -5.22
N GLU A 367 -2.63 22.11 -5.44
CA GLU A 367 -1.66 22.80 -4.57
C GLU A 367 -2.26 23.31 -3.24
N GLY A 368 -3.29 22.66 -2.68
CA GLY A 368 -3.71 22.96 -1.30
C GLY A 368 -2.68 22.39 -0.33
N GLY A 369 -2.40 23.02 0.83
CA GLY A 369 -1.54 22.64 2.01
C GLY A 369 -2.33 22.11 3.25
N CYS A 370 -2.02 20.98 3.92
CA CYS A 370 -2.79 20.35 5.01
C CYS A 370 -1.80 20.23 6.13
N SER A 371 -2.26 20.60 7.31
CA SER A 371 -1.45 20.74 8.48
C SER A 371 -2.07 19.84 9.55
N LEU A 372 -1.37 18.77 9.91
CA LEU A 372 -1.80 17.84 10.96
C LEU A 372 -1.05 18.17 12.24
N GLN A 373 -1.77 18.65 13.26
CA GLN A 373 -1.22 18.73 14.60
C GLN A 373 -1.17 17.31 15.19
N LEU A 374 0.01 16.85 15.59
CA LEU A 374 0.23 15.52 16.14
C LEU A 374 0.59 15.63 17.61
N ASP A 375 -0.21 14.98 18.47
CA ASP A 375 -0.05 15.01 19.91
C ASP A 375 0.09 13.59 20.46
N GLY A 376 0.77 13.46 21.60
CA GLY A 376 1.00 12.18 22.28
C GLY A 376 1.86 11.22 21.45
N ALA A 377 1.54 9.93 21.51
CA ALA A 377 2.32 8.89 20.83
C ALA A 377 1.85 8.69 19.39
N VAL A 378 2.79 8.68 18.45
CA VAL A 378 2.55 8.57 17.00
C VAL A 378 3.12 7.28 16.45
N TYR A 379 2.26 6.46 15.87
CA TYR A 379 2.58 5.21 15.21
C TYR A 379 2.40 5.39 13.71
N THR A 380 3.34 4.92 12.89
CA THR A 380 3.25 5.08 11.44
C THR A 380 3.43 3.75 10.73
N SER A 381 2.67 3.55 9.65
CA SER A 381 2.86 2.43 8.74
C SER A 381 2.71 2.89 7.29
N VAL A 382 3.56 2.39 6.40
CA VAL A 382 3.62 2.78 4.98
C VAL A 382 3.46 1.53 4.12
N PHE A 383 2.39 1.46 3.32
CA PHE A 383 2.08 0.24 2.56
C PHE A 383 1.16 0.51 1.37
N ASN A 384 1.13 -0.45 0.43
CA ASN A 384 0.07 -0.52 -0.59
C ASN A 384 -1.16 -1.23 0.02
N PRO A 385 -2.32 -0.57 0.13
CA PRO A 385 -3.52 -1.17 0.74
C PRO A 385 -4.10 -2.36 -0.03
N MET A 386 -3.78 -2.52 -1.32
CA MET A 386 -4.21 -3.67 -2.14
C MET A 386 -3.31 -4.90 -1.99
N ASP A 387 -2.13 -4.72 -1.41
CA ASP A 387 -1.25 -5.85 -1.12
C ASP A 387 -1.72 -6.52 0.17
N GLY A 388 -2.51 -7.59 0.02
CA GLY A 388 -3.08 -8.35 1.12
C GLY A 388 -2.05 -8.87 2.13
N ARG A 389 -0.77 -8.99 1.72
CA ARG A 389 0.30 -9.39 2.64
C ARG A 389 0.56 -8.35 3.71
N LYS A 390 0.32 -7.07 3.47
CA LYS A 390 0.64 -5.97 4.41
C LYS A 390 -0.25 -5.97 5.66
N ASN A 391 -1.38 -6.70 5.60
CA ASN A 391 -2.30 -6.93 6.72
C ASN A 391 -2.71 -5.66 7.49
N TRP A 392 -2.93 -4.56 6.78
CA TRP A 392 -3.16 -3.26 7.41
C TRP A 392 -4.46 -3.20 8.23
N LYS A 393 -5.44 -4.07 7.93
CA LYS A 393 -6.69 -4.17 8.70
C LYS A 393 -6.42 -4.62 10.14
N ASP A 394 -5.45 -5.52 10.35
CA ASP A 394 -5.04 -5.93 11.69
C ASP A 394 -4.31 -4.82 12.43
N ILE A 395 -3.49 -4.02 11.73
CA ILE A 395 -2.85 -2.82 12.32
C ILE A 395 -3.93 -1.87 12.88
N VAL A 396 -4.95 -1.53 12.07
CA VAL A 396 -6.02 -0.62 12.48
C VAL A 396 -6.83 -1.19 13.64
N THR A 397 -7.26 -2.46 13.54
CA THR A 397 -8.09 -3.08 14.58
C THR A 397 -7.31 -3.26 15.88
N ALA A 398 -6.06 -3.75 15.85
CA ALA A 398 -5.22 -3.91 17.04
C ALA A 398 -4.93 -2.58 17.72
N PHE A 399 -4.64 -1.52 16.95
CA PHE A 399 -4.43 -0.16 17.48
C PHE A 399 -5.69 0.37 18.17
N CYS A 400 -6.85 0.32 17.50
CA CYS A 400 -8.11 0.80 18.07
C CYS A 400 -8.55 0.00 19.30
N TRP A 401 -8.20 -1.30 19.38
CA TRP A 401 -8.44 -2.09 20.59
C TRP A 401 -7.45 -1.79 21.72
N ALA A 402 -6.18 -1.54 21.39
CA ALA A 402 -5.15 -1.19 22.37
C ALA A 402 -5.43 0.17 23.04
N PHE A 403 -5.91 1.15 22.27
CA PHE A 403 -6.06 2.55 22.70
C PHE A 403 -7.48 3.07 22.60
N ARG A 404 -8.48 2.17 22.71
CA ARG A 404 -9.90 2.46 22.51
C ARG A 404 -10.41 3.70 23.23
N GLN A 405 -9.89 3.98 24.41
CA GLN A 405 -10.31 5.08 25.30
C GLN A 405 -9.25 6.17 25.46
N ASP A 406 -8.18 6.14 24.65
CA ASP A 406 -7.05 7.07 24.76
C ASP A 406 -6.93 7.97 23.52
N PRO A 407 -7.36 9.25 23.58
CA PRO A 407 -7.25 10.19 22.48
C PRO A 407 -5.82 10.69 22.21
N GLY A 408 -4.87 10.40 23.10
CA GLY A 408 -3.45 10.78 23.01
C GLY A 408 -2.61 9.84 22.14
N LYS A 409 -3.25 8.91 21.41
CA LYS A 409 -2.59 7.95 20.53
C LYS A 409 -3.03 8.18 19.11
N THR A 410 -2.06 8.32 18.20
CA THR A 410 -2.31 8.54 16.78
C THR A 410 -1.66 7.45 15.93
N LEU A 411 -2.43 6.87 15.01
CA LEU A 411 -1.95 5.96 13.98
C LEU A 411 -2.01 6.65 12.61
N LEU A 412 -0.86 6.82 11.98
CA LEU A 412 -0.69 7.33 10.63
C LEU A 412 -0.54 6.17 9.64
N LEU A 413 -1.38 6.13 8.62
CA LEU A 413 -1.36 5.13 7.56
C LEU A 413 -1.04 5.81 6.25
N LYS A 414 0.20 5.68 5.79
CA LYS A 414 0.59 6.18 4.47
C LYS A 414 0.21 5.15 3.41
N MET A 415 -0.85 5.46 2.67
CA MET A 415 -1.41 4.61 1.62
C MET A 415 -0.70 4.88 0.29
N SER A 416 0.15 3.95 -0.13
CA SER A 416 0.93 4.01 -1.37
C SER A 416 0.19 3.34 -2.52
N HIS A 417 -0.79 4.06 -3.06
CA HIS A 417 -1.54 3.68 -4.27
C HIS A 417 -1.90 4.96 -5.03
N HIS A 418 -2.15 4.87 -6.35
CA HIS A 418 -2.52 6.03 -7.16
C HIS A 418 -4.01 6.41 -6.99
N ASN A 419 -4.84 5.41 -6.68
CA ASN A 419 -6.28 5.58 -6.46
C ASN A 419 -6.66 5.35 -4.99
N LYS A 420 -7.33 6.33 -4.36
CA LYS A 420 -7.75 6.26 -2.96
C LYS A 420 -8.97 5.37 -2.70
N SER A 421 -9.79 5.12 -3.71
CA SER A 421 -11.04 4.36 -3.53
C SER A 421 -10.78 2.92 -3.10
N VAL A 422 -9.61 2.38 -3.43
CA VAL A 422 -9.20 1.00 -3.12
C VAL A 422 -9.16 0.65 -1.63
N PHE A 423 -9.06 1.65 -0.75
CA PHE A 423 -8.97 1.40 0.70
C PHE A 423 -10.04 2.13 1.50
N MET A 424 -10.67 3.17 0.95
CA MET A 424 -11.48 4.07 1.75
C MET A 424 -12.75 3.40 2.27
N GLY A 425 -13.43 2.60 1.44
CA GLY A 425 -14.61 1.85 1.85
C GLY A 425 -14.32 0.88 3.00
N ASP A 426 -13.21 0.15 2.90
CA ASP A 426 -12.73 -0.76 3.95
C ASP A 426 -12.36 -0.02 5.24
N LEU A 427 -11.66 1.11 5.14
CA LEU A 427 -11.22 1.90 6.31
C LEU A 427 -12.43 2.46 7.08
N LEU A 428 -13.41 3.03 6.38
CA LEU A 428 -14.61 3.57 7.02
C LEU A 428 -15.49 2.45 7.58
N LEU A 429 -15.58 1.31 6.91
CA LEU A 429 -16.23 0.13 7.47
C LEU A 429 -15.55 -0.34 8.75
N LEU A 430 -14.22 -0.29 8.84
CA LEU A 430 -13.50 -0.57 10.08
C LEU A 430 -13.84 0.45 11.17
N PHE A 431 -13.90 1.74 10.86
CA PHE A 431 -14.27 2.77 11.84
C PHE A 431 -15.66 2.50 12.44
N SER A 432 -16.66 2.18 11.62
CA SER A 432 -17.99 1.83 12.10
C SER A 432 -17.99 0.57 12.98
N LYS A 433 -17.32 -0.50 12.53
CA LYS A 433 -17.20 -1.77 13.29
C LYS A 433 -16.46 -1.61 14.62
N LEU A 434 -15.52 -0.67 14.68
CA LEU A 434 -14.71 -0.40 15.85
C LEU A 434 -15.32 0.67 16.75
N HIS A 435 -16.44 1.31 16.38
CA HIS A 435 -17.09 2.30 17.23
C HIS A 435 -17.58 1.69 18.56
N PRO A 436 -17.55 2.42 19.70
CA PRO A 436 -16.87 3.71 19.92
C PRO A 436 -15.37 3.55 20.21
N PHE A 437 -14.53 4.37 19.57
CA PHE A 437 -13.11 4.52 19.91
C PHE A 437 -12.72 6.00 19.95
N SER A 438 -11.75 6.37 20.78
CA SER A 438 -11.29 7.76 20.92
C SER A 438 -9.86 8.01 20.45
N CYS A 439 -9.05 6.96 20.25
CA CYS A 439 -7.75 7.09 19.60
C CYS A 439 -7.90 7.60 18.16
N ARG A 440 -6.85 8.25 17.63
CA ARG A 440 -6.89 8.88 16.32
C ARG A 440 -6.28 7.96 15.26
N VAL A 441 -7.01 7.75 14.16
CA VAL A 441 -6.49 7.07 12.96
C VAL A 441 -6.55 8.04 11.78
N VAL A 442 -5.42 8.21 11.10
CA VAL A 442 -5.27 9.12 9.97
C VAL A 442 -4.69 8.37 8.78
N ALA A 443 -5.40 8.36 7.65
CA ALA A 443 -4.88 7.85 6.39
C ALA A 443 -4.38 8.99 5.49
N ILE A 444 -3.18 8.85 4.95
CA ILE A 444 -2.50 9.83 4.10
C ILE A 444 -2.34 9.21 2.71
N HIS A 445 -3.02 9.75 1.71
CA HIS A 445 -3.00 9.27 0.32
C HIS A 445 -2.40 10.32 -0.64
N GLY A 446 -1.61 9.88 -1.60
CA GLY A 446 -0.91 10.73 -2.58
C GLY A 446 0.61 10.58 -2.52
N TYR A 447 1.34 11.18 -3.45
CA TYR A 447 2.80 11.19 -3.38
C TYR A 447 3.27 12.11 -2.24
N LEU A 448 4.32 11.71 -1.51
CA LEU A 448 5.01 12.59 -0.56
C LEU A 448 6.38 12.93 -1.13
N SER A 449 6.72 14.22 -1.14
CA SER A 449 8.07 14.67 -1.43
C SER A 449 9.07 14.13 -0.40
N ALA A 450 10.36 14.16 -0.74
CA ALA A 450 11.42 13.73 0.18
C ALA A 450 11.37 14.47 1.53
N ARG A 451 11.04 15.77 1.50
CA ARG A 451 10.86 16.58 2.71
C ARG A 451 9.65 16.15 3.54
N GLU A 452 8.51 15.90 2.90
CA GLU A 452 7.30 15.47 3.62
C GLU A 452 7.44 14.07 4.20
N LEU A 453 8.16 13.18 3.51
CA LEU A 453 8.51 11.87 4.04
C LEU A 453 9.45 12.00 5.25
N HIS A 454 10.44 12.90 5.17
CA HIS A 454 11.32 13.21 6.28
C HIS A 454 10.54 13.73 7.50
N ASP A 455 9.67 14.73 7.31
CA ASP A 455 8.82 15.28 8.37
C ASP A 455 7.89 14.22 8.98
N LEU A 456 7.40 13.27 8.17
CA LEU A 456 6.62 12.12 8.64
C LEU A 456 7.47 11.18 9.52
N VAL A 457 8.72 10.89 9.13
CA VAL A 457 9.65 10.08 9.94
C VAL A 457 9.96 10.78 11.26
N GLU A 458 10.30 12.07 11.23
CA GLU A 458 10.57 12.87 12.44
C GLU A 458 9.37 12.91 13.40
N SER A 459 8.16 12.88 12.84
CA SER A 459 6.91 12.87 13.60
C SER A 459 6.54 11.51 14.16
N THR A 460 7.29 10.44 13.88
CA THR A 460 6.95 9.05 14.25
C THR A 460 7.72 8.57 15.48
N ASP A 461 7.06 7.77 16.32
CA ASP A 461 7.66 7.20 17.54
C ASP A 461 7.94 5.71 17.35
N PHE A 462 6.98 5.01 16.73
CA PHE A 462 7.14 3.62 16.36
C PHE A 462 6.65 3.39 14.93
N TYR A 463 7.46 2.66 14.16
CA TYR A 463 6.99 2.11 12.89
C TYR A 463 6.24 0.82 13.15
N VAL A 464 5.11 0.61 12.50
CA VAL A 464 4.29 -0.61 12.65
C VAL A 464 4.29 -1.40 11.35
N ASN A 465 4.68 -2.67 11.43
CA ASN A 465 4.61 -3.63 10.35
C ASN A 465 3.85 -4.88 10.83
N ALA A 466 2.86 -5.32 10.05
CA ALA A 466 2.13 -6.57 10.29
C ALA A 466 2.11 -7.45 9.04
N SER A 467 3.10 -7.30 8.16
CA SER A 467 3.17 -8.04 6.92
C SER A 467 3.29 -9.55 7.19
N SER A 468 2.65 -10.37 6.36
CA SER A 468 2.83 -11.84 6.37
C SER A 468 4.13 -12.29 5.71
N ALA A 469 4.71 -11.44 4.87
CA ALA A 469 5.97 -11.69 4.18
C ALA A 469 6.54 -10.38 3.61
N GLU A 470 7.86 -10.16 3.72
CA GLU A 470 8.57 -9.03 3.11
C GLU A 470 9.87 -9.49 2.44
N GLY A 471 10.18 -8.92 1.28
CA GLY A 471 11.45 -9.17 0.59
C GLY A 471 12.64 -8.41 1.19
N GLN A 472 12.39 -7.18 1.67
CA GLN A 472 13.35 -6.35 2.43
C GLN A 472 12.65 -5.28 3.29
N CYS A 473 11.42 -4.88 2.95
CA CYS A 473 10.66 -3.81 3.62
C CYS A 473 11.42 -2.47 3.73
N LEU A 474 11.71 -1.85 2.57
CA LEU A 474 12.42 -0.55 2.52
C LEU A 474 11.81 0.52 3.43
N PRO A 475 10.48 0.73 3.50
CA PRO A 475 9.93 1.77 4.37
C PRO A 475 10.26 1.56 5.86
N LEU A 476 10.29 0.32 6.34
CA LEU A 476 10.67 0.03 7.73
C LEU A 476 12.14 0.37 7.98
N LEU A 477 13.05 -0.05 7.08
CA LEU A 477 14.48 0.27 7.19
C LEU A 477 14.76 1.78 7.13
N GLU A 478 14.04 2.52 6.30
CA GLU A 478 14.15 3.99 6.18
C GLU A 478 13.74 4.73 7.46
N PHE A 479 12.80 4.18 8.23
CA PHE A 479 12.45 4.75 9.54
C PHE A 479 13.46 4.30 10.61
N MET A 480 13.90 3.05 10.56
CA MET A 480 14.87 2.52 11.52
C MET A 480 16.23 3.21 11.43
N VAL A 481 16.72 3.55 10.22
CA VAL A 481 18.02 4.25 10.06
C VAL A 481 18.03 5.61 10.77
N GLU A 482 16.88 6.29 10.79
CA GLU A 482 16.65 7.56 11.49
C GLU A 482 16.43 7.39 13.01
N GLY A 483 16.45 6.15 13.50
CA GLY A 483 16.33 5.79 14.91
C GLY A 483 14.90 5.55 15.38
N VAL A 484 13.95 5.29 14.48
CA VAL A 484 12.58 4.92 14.87
C VAL A 484 12.50 3.42 15.16
N PRO A 485 12.21 3.00 16.41
CA PRO A 485 12.01 1.59 16.74
C PRO A 485 10.72 1.02 16.14
N ALA A 486 10.62 -0.31 16.09
CA ALA A 486 9.54 -0.99 15.38
C ALA A 486 8.59 -1.79 16.28
N ILE A 487 7.34 -1.95 15.82
CA ILE A 487 6.45 -3.05 16.20
C ILE A 487 6.31 -3.89 14.93
N ALA A 488 7.00 -5.02 14.86
CA ALA A 488 7.14 -5.78 13.62
C ALA A 488 7.37 -7.26 13.87
N PRO A 489 6.99 -8.16 12.92
CA PRO A 489 7.44 -9.53 12.95
C PRO A 489 8.93 -9.65 12.58
N ASP A 490 9.56 -10.73 13.04
CA ASP A 490 10.97 -11.07 12.80
C ASP A 490 11.13 -12.23 11.79
N HIS A 491 10.17 -12.40 10.89
CA HIS A 491 10.18 -13.45 9.89
C HIS A 491 10.63 -12.97 8.50
N THR A 492 10.89 -13.89 7.58
CA THR A 492 11.29 -13.59 6.19
C THR A 492 12.52 -12.66 6.18
N ALA A 493 12.59 -11.65 5.30
CA ALA A 493 13.74 -10.75 5.29
C ALA A 493 13.94 -9.94 6.59
N MET A 494 12.87 -9.70 7.34
CA MET A 494 12.91 -8.95 8.60
C MET A 494 13.72 -9.66 9.69
N GLU A 495 13.89 -10.98 9.61
CA GLU A 495 14.68 -11.78 10.56
C GLU A 495 16.14 -11.31 10.71
N THR A 496 16.65 -10.59 9.71
CA THR A 496 18.02 -10.07 9.71
C THR A 496 18.19 -8.83 10.58
N TYR A 497 17.14 -8.02 10.77
CA TYR A 497 17.26 -6.70 11.40
C TYR A 497 16.23 -6.38 12.48
N ILE A 498 15.17 -7.18 12.64
CA ILE A 498 14.20 -7.03 13.72
C ILE A 498 14.59 -7.95 14.87
N ASN A 499 14.77 -7.38 16.06
CA ASN A 499 15.12 -8.12 17.26
C ASN A 499 14.63 -7.39 18.54
N PRO A 500 14.66 -8.03 19.72
CA PRO A 500 14.12 -7.44 20.95
C PRO A 500 14.81 -6.15 21.41
N ALA A 501 16.02 -5.84 20.91
CA ALA A 501 16.73 -4.62 21.29
C ALA A 501 16.22 -3.38 20.53
N ASN A 502 15.61 -3.53 19.36
CA ASN A 502 15.13 -2.42 18.53
C ASN A 502 13.62 -2.44 18.26
N SER A 503 12.91 -3.47 18.74
CA SER A 503 11.50 -3.68 18.40
C SER A 503 10.70 -4.39 19.47
N PHE A 504 9.37 -4.25 19.39
CA PHE A 504 8.40 -5.15 20.00
C PHE A 504 8.00 -6.20 18.96
N ILE A 505 8.42 -7.45 19.18
CA ILE A 505 8.22 -8.51 18.18
C ILE A 505 6.76 -8.94 18.11
N VAL A 506 6.23 -8.91 16.89
CA VAL A 506 4.90 -9.45 16.57
C VAL A 506 5.05 -10.92 16.21
N SER A 507 4.57 -11.80 17.09
CA SER A 507 4.64 -13.25 16.85
C SER A 507 3.88 -13.66 15.59
N SER A 508 4.37 -14.69 14.91
CA SER A 508 3.74 -15.24 13.71
C SER A 508 3.91 -16.76 13.62
N GLY A 509 3.16 -17.41 12.73
CA GLY A 509 3.28 -18.84 12.47
C GLY A 509 2.97 -19.20 11.02
N LEU A 510 3.52 -20.31 10.54
CA LEU A 510 3.39 -20.73 9.15
C LEU A 510 1.93 -21.01 8.75
N GLU A 511 1.57 -20.58 7.54
CA GLU A 511 0.31 -20.96 6.90
C GLU A 511 0.52 -21.34 5.42
N PRO A 512 -0.26 -22.29 4.87
CA PRO A 512 -0.22 -22.63 3.45
C PRO A 512 -0.53 -21.43 2.56
N LYS A 513 0.20 -21.31 1.45
CA LYS A 513 0.05 -20.20 0.51
C LYS A 513 0.28 -20.66 -0.93
N ASP A 514 -0.44 -20.03 -1.84
CA ASP A 514 -0.23 -20.12 -3.29
C ASP A 514 0.98 -19.28 -3.71
N TRP A 515 1.66 -19.67 -4.79
CA TRP A 515 2.53 -18.71 -5.47
C TRP A 515 1.65 -17.67 -6.14
N LEU A 516 1.91 -16.38 -5.90
CA LEU A 516 1.06 -15.29 -6.40
C LEU A 516 0.91 -15.26 -7.93
N ILE A 517 1.83 -15.89 -8.65
CA ILE A 517 1.81 -16.01 -10.11
C ILE A 517 1.06 -17.25 -10.61
N ASP A 518 0.66 -18.18 -9.73
CA ASP A 518 -0.08 -19.40 -10.10
C ASP A 518 -1.59 -19.08 -10.19
N PRO A 519 -2.17 -19.02 -11.40
CA PRO A 519 -3.58 -18.68 -11.58
C PRO A 519 -4.54 -19.74 -11.02
N ARG A 520 -4.04 -20.94 -10.70
CA ARG A 520 -4.83 -22.01 -10.08
C ARG A 520 -5.03 -21.75 -8.58
N SER A 521 -4.27 -20.83 -7.98
CA SER A 521 -4.24 -20.56 -6.54
C SER A 521 -3.97 -21.82 -5.70
N ALA A 522 -3.14 -22.73 -6.22
CA ALA A 522 -2.82 -23.98 -5.55
C ALA A 522 -1.81 -23.73 -4.42
N TYR A 523 -2.08 -24.25 -3.21
CA TYR A 523 -1.16 -24.13 -2.09
C TYR A 523 0.11 -24.95 -2.35
N ARG A 524 1.21 -24.24 -2.65
CA ARG A 524 2.52 -24.80 -3.06
C ARG A 524 3.67 -24.25 -2.22
N THR A 525 3.42 -23.22 -1.45
CA THR A 525 4.40 -22.60 -0.55
C THR A 525 3.79 -22.29 0.81
N THR A 526 4.55 -21.62 1.66
CA THR A 526 4.04 -21.11 2.94
C THR A 526 4.39 -19.63 3.08
N THR A 527 3.52 -18.93 3.81
CA THR A 527 3.71 -17.56 4.30
C THR A 527 3.53 -17.55 5.82
N GLN A 528 3.57 -16.38 6.45
CA GLN A 528 3.41 -16.24 7.89
C GLN A 528 2.10 -15.57 8.25
N ARG A 529 1.35 -16.19 9.16
CA ARG A 529 0.16 -15.59 9.77
C ARG A 529 0.55 -14.83 11.02
N ILE A 530 0.22 -13.54 11.07
CA ILE A 530 0.45 -12.70 12.24
C ILE A 530 -0.48 -13.07 13.42
N SER A 531 0.07 -13.03 14.63
CA SER A 531 -0.72 -13.05 15.86
C SER A 531 -1.27 -11.66 16.16
N TRP A 532 -2.58 -11.50 15.95
CA TRP A 532 -3.29 -10.25 16.23
C TRP A 532 -3.10 -9.77 17.67
N ASP A 533 -3.16 -10.67 18.67
CA ASP A 533 -2.96 -10.27 20.07
C ASP A 533 -1.51 -9.83 20.35
N SER A 534 -0.51 -10.46 19.71
CA SER A 534 0.88 -10.01 19.84
C SER A 534 1.07 -8.60 19.28
N LEU A 535 0.41 -8.27 18.16
CA LEU A 535 0.42 -6.92 17.59
C LEU A 535 -0.23 -5.91 18.55
N ARG A 536 -1.40 -6.24 19.10
CA ARG A 536 -2.10 -5.41 20.10
C ARG A 536 -1.25 -5.22 21.36
N ARG A 537 -0.60 -6.28 21.87
CA ARG A 537 0.30 -6.19 23.02
C ARG A 537 1.53 -5.33 22.71
N GLY A 538 2.08 -5.44 21.50
CA GLY A 538 3.16 -4.58 21.02
C GLY A 538 2.84 -3.10 21.14
N PHE A 539 1.62 -2.69 20.74
CA PHE A 539 1.14 -1.32 20.94
C PHE A 539 1.08 -0.91 22.42
N VAL A 540 0.50 -1.74 23.28
CA VAL A 540 0.38 -1.43 24.72
C VAL A 540 1.76 -1.31 25.39
N GLU A 541 2.67 -2.22 25.07
CA GLU A 541 4.02 -2.25 25.64
C GLU A 541 4.89 -1.09 25.12
N SER A 542 4.78 -0.75 23.83
CA SER A 542 5.50 0.38 23.25
C SER A 542 5.07 1.71 23.84
N ALA A 543 3.76 1.90 24.04
CA ALA A 543 3.22 3.07 24.73
C ALA A 543 3.77 3.19 26.15
N LYS A 544 3.77 2.09 26.91
CA LYS A 544 4.29 2.06 28.28
C LYS A 544 5.78 2.42 28.33
N VAL A 545 6.59 1.88 27.42
CA VAL A 545 8.03 2.20 27.35
C VAL A 545 8.23 3.67 27.01
N LEU A 546 7.51 4.20 26.02
CA LEU A 546 7.64 5.61 25.63
C LEU A 546 7.28 6.58 26.77
N GLU A 547 6.28 6.25 27.59
CA GLU A 547 5.78 7.13 28.66
C GLU A 547 6.54 6.97 29.99
N SER A 548 6.97 5.74 30.31
CA SER A 548 7.46 5.39 31.64
C SER A 548 8.94 4.98 31.68
N ASP A 549 9.56 4.72 30.52
CA ASP A 549 10.95 4.23 30.42
C ASP A 549 11.72 4.89 29.26
N PRO A 550 12.01 6.20 29.37
CA PRO A 550 12.72 6.94 28.31
C PRO A 550 14.15 6.44 28.08
N GLY A 551 14.76 5.77 29.07
CA GLY A 551 16.08 5.15 28.95
C GLY A 551 16.04 3.98 27.96
N ARG A 552 15.13 3.02 28.19
CA ARG A 552 14.93 1.91 27.25
C ARG A 552 14.52 2.38 25.87
N TYR A 553 13.61 3.36 25.76
CA TYR A 553 13.22 3.89 24.45
C TYR A 553 14.43 4.43 23.66
N ARG A 554 15.32 5.18 24.32
CA ARG A 554 16.54 5.70 23.72
C ARG A 554 17.48 4.59 23.25
N GLU A 555 17.65 3.53 24.05
CA GLU A 555 18.43 2.35 23.65
C GLU A 555 17.84 1.68 22.41
N MET A 556 16.50 1.56 22.33
CA MET A 556 15.82 1.01 21.16
C MET A 556 16.06 1.86 19.90
N CYS A 557 16.00 3.19 20.00
CA CYS A 557 16.31 4.10 18.90
C CYS A 557 17.74 3.90 18.38
N LEU A 558 18.72 3.83 19.29
CA LEU A 558 20.13 3.62 18.92
C LEU A 558 20.34 2.25 18.27
N ALA A 559 19.70 1.21 18.80
CA ALA A 559 19.76 -0.14 18.24
C ALA A 559 19.12 -0.23 16.84
N ALA A 560 18.00 0.47 16.61
CA ALA A 560 17.33 0.54 15.32
C ALA A 560 18.23 1.16 14.24
N GLY A 561 18.83 2.32 14.51
CA GLY A 561 19.72 2.96 13.54
C GLY A 561 21.02 2.19 13.32
N LYS A 562 21.58 1.61 14.39
CA LYS A 562 22.85 0.87 14.33
C LYS A 562 22.76 -0.33 13.40
N ILE A 563 21.74 -1.18 13.55
CA ILE A 563 21.62 -2.40 12.75
C ILE A 563 21.46 -2.09 11.25
N VAL A 564 20.75 -1.00 10.91
CA VAL A 564 20.61 -0.60 9.51
C VAL A 564 21.95 -0.11 8.95
N ARG A 565 22.67 0.75 9.67
CA ARG A 565 24.01 1.23 9.24
C ARG A 565 25.03 0.10 9.09
N GLU A 566 24.96 -0.94 9.92
CA GLU A 566 25.89 -2.07 9.86
C GLU A 566 25.63 -2.98 8.64
N HIS A 567 24.37 -3.19 8.27
CA HIS A 567 24.00 -4.18 7.26
C HIS A 567 23.61 -3.61 5.90
N TYR A 568 23.12 -2.37 5.84
CA TYR A 568 22.46 -1.78 4.66
C TYR A 568 23.10 -0.47 4.16
N ALA A 569 24.15 0.04 4.81
CA ALA A 569 24.81 1.28 4.38
C ALA A 569 25.46 1.15 2.99
N SER A 570 25.34 2.20 2.16
CA SER A 570 25.82 2.18 0.76
C SER A 570 27.28 1.78 0.63
N GLY A 571 28.15 2.25 1.54
CA GLY A 571 29.58 1.94 1.48
C GLY A 571 29.92 0.46 1.66
N LYS A 572 29.09 -0.31 2.38
CA LYS A 572 29.22 -1.77 2.48
C LYS A 572 28.70 -2.43 1.20
N ILE A 573 27.50 -2.03 0.78
CA ILE A 573 26.82 -2.60 -0.39
C ILE A 573 27.64 -2.40 -1.67
N ALA A 574 28.27 -1.23 -1.84
CA ALA A 574 29.16 -0.93 -2.96
C ALA A 574 30.34 -1.90 -3.05
N LYS A 575 30.94 -2.25 -1.90
CA LYS A 575 32.07 -3.21 -1.85
C LYS A 575 31.62 -4.61 -2.24
N ASP A 576 30.52 -5.08 -1.65
CA ASP A 576 29.99 -6.42 -1.92
C ASP A 576 29.57 -6.56 -3.39
N LEU A 577 28.96 -5.51 -3.95
CA LEU A 577 28.55 -5.46 -5.35
C LEU A 577 29.75 -5.42 -6.31
N ALA A 578 30.77 -4.61 -6.03
CA ALA A 578 31.98 -4.56 -6.85
C ALA A 578 32.65 -5.94 -6.97
N VAL A 579 32.87 -6.60 -5.83
CA VAL A 579 33.45 -7.96 -5.79
C VAL A 579 32.60 -8.95 -6.59
N PHE A 580 31.28 -8.90 -6.42
CA PHE A 580 30.39 -9.81 -7.12
C PHE A 580 30.45 -9.63 -8.65
N LEU A 581 30.37 -8.38 -9.13
CA LEU A 581 30.39 -8.04 -10.55
C LEU A 581 31.74 -8.36 -11.21
N ASP A 582 32.85 -8.10 -10.53
CA ASP A 582 34.19 -8.44 -11.02
C ASP A 582 34.33 -9.96 -11.22
N GLU A 583 33.80 -10.77 -10.29
CA GLU A 583 33.78 -12.22 -10.41
C GLU A 583 32.88 -12.69 -11.57
N VAL A 584 31.71 -12.05 -11.79
CA VAL A 584 30.82 -12.37 -12.92
C VAL A 584 31.52 -12.13 -14.25
N VAL A 585 32.11 -10.93 -14.42
CA VAL A 585 32.82 -10.55 -15.65
C VAL A 585 34.04 -11.44 -15.88
N SER A 586 34.78 -11.79 -14.83
CA SER A 586 35.99 -12.62 -14.92
C SER A 586 35.69 -14.09 -15.20
N ALA A 587 34.55 -14.60 -14.74
CA ALA A 587 34.10 -15.95 -15.07
C ALA A 587 33.64 -16.05 -16.53
N HIS A 588 33.00 -15.00 -17.06
CA HIS A 588 32.49 -14.98 -18.43
C HIS A 588 33.58 -14.86 -19.52
N LYS A 589 34.77 -14.32 -19.17
CA LYS A 589 35.93 -14.27 -20.09
C LYS A 589 36.63 -15.63 -20.26
N ARG A 590 36.33 -16.61 -19.41
CA ARG A 590 36.90 -17.96 -19.42
C ARG A 590 35.97 -18.91 -20.13
#